data_AF-A0A964UES8-F1
#
_entry.id   AF-A0A964UES8-F1
#
_cell.length_a   1.000
_cell.length_b   1.000
_cell.length_c   1.000
_cell.angle_alpha   90.00
_cell.angle_beta   90.00
_cell.angle_gamma   90.00
#
_symmetry.space_group_name_H-M   'P 1'
#
loop_
_entity.id
_entity.type
_entity.pdbx_description
1 polymer ?
#
loop_
_entity_poly.entity_id
_entity_poly.type
_entity_poly.pdbx_seq_one_letter_code
_entity_poly.pdbx_strand_id
1 'polypeptide(L)'
;MTYPTFFEALDHQQLLRDYPIGEAFTARYSSMSRDELFAIQDAQFRRLMERGWQVPFYRRLWGEKGIEPGDIRGLEDITKLPVYDKSDLMASIAEYPPYGDFHGMGDPATRPPTIFHTTSGTTGKPQVLMFGPKGREVGNLLVGRMYRWMGLEPTDVVHSVYGHGMINGGHYIREAVTHFTNSVFLSAGTGIETRSVNQVRLMADFGVTTIVGFVDYIRKLAETAEAEGLFDKIDIRMIIGHLGTEDRASTEAAWHGAKAYDWYGVGDTGTIAGEGPERDGMYVWEDAQYLELLDVDTGEPVAPGATGDMVVTCLYKDDIAPCIRFNTHDVTHELDGRGEIVFKRIAGFRGRSDNMVKLRGINVFPHAIGAIIENRADLTGEYVCRLRRDASQKDSMTVTLESRGGSDRGELAETLRRGLGVEVDVVLVEPGGTAKATEIETRQKPLRLIDERGL
;
A
#
# COMPACT_ATOMS: atom_id res chain seq x y z
N MET A 1 -38.95 9.04 -4.03
CA MET A 1 -37.58 8.59 -3.73
C MET A 1 -36.90 8.34 -5.05
N THR A 2 -35.77 9.01 -5.29
CA THR A 2 -34.91 8.75 -6.45
C THR A 2 -33.83 7.77 -6.00
N TYR A 3 -33.76 6.59 -6.61
CA TYR A 3 -32.70 5.61 -6.36
C TYR A 3 -31.68 5.72 -7.50
N PRO A 4 -30.69 6.62 -7.42
CA PRO A 4 -29.74 6.78 -8.51
C PRO A 4 -28.96 5.48 -8.68
N THR A 5 -28.77 5.06 -9.92
CA THR A 5 -27.82 4.01 -10.26
C THR A 5 -26.39 4.50 -10.03
N PHE A 6 -25.42 3.57 -10.06
CA PHE A 6 -24.01 3.91 -9.88
C PHE A 6 -23.53 4.96 -10.91
N PHE A 7 -23.93 4.79 -12.17
CA PHE A 7 -23.55 5.68 -13.26
C PHE A 7 -24.30 7.02 -13.24
N GLU A 8 -25.50 7.07 -12.68
CA GLU A 8 -26.23 8.35 -12.49
C GLU A 8 -25.68 9.14 -11.31
N ALA A 9 -25.09 8.46 -10.32
CA ALA A 9 -24.44 9.09 -9.17
C ALA A 9 -23.02 9.59 -9.46
N LEU A 10 -22.50 9.39 -10.68
CA LEU A 10 -21.15 9.75 -11.07
C LEU A 10 -21.11 10.48 -12.42
N ASP A 11 -20.57 11.70 -12.43
CA ASP A 11 -20.20 12.37 -13.68
C ASP A 11 -18.83 11.86 -14.16
N HIS A 12 -18.86 10.82 -14.99
CA HIS A 12 -17.64 10.23 -15.55
C HIS A 12 -16.84 11.21 -16.43
N GLN A 13 -17.50 12.14 -17.12
CA GLN A 13 -16.82 13.11 -17.97
C GLN A 13 -16.09 14.15 -17.12
N GLN A 14 -16.69 14.59 -16.01
CA GLN A 14 -16.02 15.44 -15.03
C GLN A 14 -14.85 14.72 -14.37
N LEU A 15 -15.02 13.44 -14.01
CA LEU A 15 -13.97 12.62 -13.42
C LEU A 15 -12.73 12.55 -14.32
N LEU A 16 -12.88 12.34 -15.64
CA LEU A 16 -11.74 12.33 -16.57
C LEU A 16 -11.09 13.71 -16.80
N ARG A 17 -11.84 14.81 -16.60
CA ARG A 17 -11.29 16.17 -16.65
C ARG A 17 -10.47 16.49 -15.40
N ASP A 18 -10.97 16.08 -14.24
CA ASP A 18 -10.31 16.32 -12.96
C ASP A 18 -9.09 15.43 -12.80
N TYR A 19 -9.23 14.17 -13.21
CA TYR A 19 -8.20 13.14 -13.13
C TYR A 19 -7.88 12.60 -14.53
N PRO A 20 -7.06 13.31 -15.34
CA PRO A 20 -6.72 12.86 -16.69
C PRO A 20 -5.92 11.54 -16.68
N ILE A 21 -5.88 10.84 -17.82
CA ILE A 21 -5.12 9.60 -18.02
C ILE A 21 -4.32 9.66 -19.33
N GLY A 22 -3.29 8.82 -19.47
CA GLY A 22 -2.46 8.77 -20.68
C GLY A 22 -1.71 10.07 -20.94
N GLU A 23 -1.63 10.50 -22.21
CA GLU A 23 -0.91 11.73 -22.59
C GLU A 23 -1.47 12.99 -21.94
N ALA A 24 -2.79 13.07 -21.72
CA ALA A 24 -3.41 14.22 -21.05
C ALA A 24 -2.92 14.36 -19.61
N PHE A 25 -2.62 13.24 -18.94
CA PHE A 25 -2.06 13.23 -17.59
C PHE A 25 -0.62 13.77 -17.59
N THR A 26 0.26 13.19 -18.39
CA THR A 26 1.68 13.61 -18.42
C THR A 26 1.83 15.04 -18.93
N ALA A 27 1.09 15.45 -19.96
CA ALA A 27 1.11 16.81 -20.48
C ALA A 27 0.67 17.86 -19.44
N ARG A 28 -0.40 17.57 -18.68
CA ARG A 28 -0.91 18.46 -17.64
C ARG A 28 0.12 18.64 -16.53
N TYR A 29 0.61 17.55 -15.95
CA TYR A 29 1.42 17.64 -14.72
C TYR A 29 2.91 17.88 -14.98
N SER A 30 3.42 17.69 -16.21
CA SER A 30 4.79 18.10 -16.56
C SER A 30 4.94 19.63 -16.69
N SER A 31 3.87 20.33 -17.07
CA SER A 31 3.84 21.78 -17.33
C SER A 31 3.23 22.62 -16.20
N MET A 32 2.47 21.99 -15.29
CA MET A 32 1.84 22.63 -14.15
C MET A 32 2.87 23.11 -13.10
N SER A 33 2.60 24.28 -12.52
CA SER A 33 3.35 24.80 -11.37
C SER A 33 2.89 24.22 -10.03
N ARG A 34 3.73 24.29 -8.99
CA ARG A 34 3.34 23.87 -7.63
C ARG A 34 2.17 24.69 -7.08
N ASP A 35 2.09 25.99 -7.42
CA ASP A 35 1.00 26.87 -6.98
C ASP A 35 -0.34 26.48 -7.61
N GLU A 36 -0.34 26.12 -8.90
CA GLU A 36 -1.54 25.60 -9.58
C GLU A 36 -1.99 24.26 -9.00
N LEU A 37 -1.03 23.36 -8.72
CA LEU A 37 -1.33 22.09 -8.05
C LEU A 37 -1.92 22.32 -6.65
N PHE A 38 -1.31 23.20 -5.86
CA PHE A 38 -1.78 23.54 -4.53
C PHE A 38 -3.19 24.14 -4.57
N ALA A 39 -3.49 25.01 -5.53
CA ALA A 39 -4.84 25.56 -5.69
C ALA A 39 -5.89 24.48 -5.99
N ILE A 40 -5.54 23.46 -6.79
CA ILE A 40 -6.40 22.30 -7.05
C ILE A 40 -6.60 21.48 -5.76
N GLN A 41 -5.52 21.23 -5.02
CA GLN A 41 -5.57 20.49 -3.76
C GLN A 41 -6.43 21.21 -2.72
N ASP A 42 -6.23 22.51 -2.54
CA ASP A 42 -6.95 23.33 -1.56
C ASP A 42 -8.45 23.41 -1.87
N ALA A 43 -8.80 23.57 -3.15
CA ALA A 43 -10.20 23.55 -3.58
C ALA A 43 -10.89 22.19 -3.29
N GLN A 44 -10.19 21.07 -3.48
CA GLN A 44 -10.69 19.75 -3.13
C GLN A 44 -10.81 19.56 -1.62
N PHE A 45 -9.78 19.97 -0.88
CA PHE A 45 -9.76 19.88 0.58
C PHE A 45 -10.91 20.65 1.22
N ARG A 46 -11.24 21.85 0.74
CA ARG A 46 -12.40 22.63 1.24
C ARG A 46 -13.72 21.87 1.05
N ARG A 47 -13.94 21.24 -0.11
CA ARG A 47 -15.11 20.37 -0.34
C ARG A 47 -15.11 19.16 0.59
N LEU A 48 -13.95 18.56 0.80
CA LEU A 48 -13.78 17.44 1.72
C LEU A 48 -14.09 17.85 3.18
N MET A 49 -13.70 19.06 3.59
CA MET A 49 -14.02 19.61 4.92
C MET A 49 -15.51 19.84 5.10
N GLU A 50 -16.20 20.43 4.10
CA GLU A 50 -17.67 20.54 4.11
C GLU A 50 -18.33 19.18 4.32
N ARG A 51 -17.79 18.13 3.67
CA ARG A 51 -18.26 16.77 3.87
C ARG A 51 -17.92 16.23 5.27
N GLY A 52 -16.70 16.42 5.74
CA GLY A 52 -16.23 15.94 7.04
C GLY A 52 -17.11 16.44 8.19
N TRP A 53 -17.50 17.72 8.17
CA TRP A 53 -18.41 18.29 9.18
C TRP A 53 -19.82 17.68 9.20
N GLN A 54 -20.24 16.99 8.14
CA GLN A 54 -21.52 16.27 8.11
C GLN A 54 -21.42 14.87 8.72
N VAL A 55 -20.20 14.36 8.92
CA VAL A 55 -19.95 13.00 9.41
C VAL A 55 -19.74 13.02 10.93
N PRO A 56 -20.51 12.25 11.72
CA PRO A 56 -20.44 12.30 13.19
C PRO A 56 -19.04 12.00 13.75
N PHE A 57 -18.30 11.05 13.17
CA PHE A 57 -16.93 10.72 13.58
C PHE A 57 -16.03 11.96 13.63
N TYR A 58 -15.99 12.75 12.55
CA TYR A 58 -15.15 13.94 12.47
C TYR A 58 -15.64 15.06 13.38
N ARG A 59 -16.96 15.26 13.52
CA ARG A 59 -17.49 16.25 14.48
C ARG A 59 -17.05 15.95 15.91
N ARG A 60 -17.06 14.67 16.29
CA ARG A 60 -16.59 14.23 17.61
C ARG A 60 -15.08 14.41 17.73
N LEU A 61 -14.31 13.85 16.80
CA LEU A 61 -12.85 13.91 16.79
C LEU A 61 -12.31 15.35 16.83
N TRP A 62 -12.87 16.25 16.02
CA TRP A 62 -12.47 17.65 15.96
C TRP A 62 -13.00 18.46 17.15
N GLY A 63 -14.24 18.21 17.57
CA GLY A 63 -14.87 18.87 18.71
C GLY A 63 -14.16 18.56 20.04
N GLU A 64 -13.61 17.36 20.21
CA GLU A 64 -12.78 16.98 21.37
C GLU A 64 -11.49 17.81 21.48
N LYS A 65 -11.03 18.40 20.38
CA LYS A 65 -9.91 19.35 20.32
C LYS A 65 -10.36 20.82 20.34
N GLY A 66 -11.66 21.08 20.48
CA GLY A 66 -12.22 22.43 20.46
C GLY A 66 -12.19 23.09 19.08
N ILE A 67 -12.07 22.32 18.00
CA ILE A 67 -12.06 22.83 16.63
C ILE A 67 -13.49 23.04 16.16
N GLU A 68 -13.77 24.20 15.59
CA GLU A 68 -15.05 24.57 14.99
C GLU A 68 -14.94 24.70 13.46
N PRO A 69 -16.06 24.63 12.70
CA PRO A 69 -16.04 24.71 11.24
C PRO A 69 -15.32 25.92 10.64
N GLY A 70 -15.24 27.05 11.36
CA GLY A 70 -14.57 28.26 10.89
C GLY A 70 -13.05 28.29 11.09
N ASP A 71 -12.47 27.34 11.83
CA ASP A 71 -11.06 27.36 12.22
C ASP A 71 -10.11 26.83 11.14
N ILE A 72 -10.65 26.07 10.18
CA ILE A 72 -9.94 25.46 9.06
C ILE A 72 -10.40 26.12 7.77
N ARG A 73 -9.56 26.99 7.20
CA ARG A 73 -9.90 27.77 5.99
C ARG A 73 -9.42 27.12 4.70
N GLY A 74 -8.52 26.16 4.80
CA GLY A 74 -7.88 25.48 3.68
C GLY A 74 -6.76 24.56 4.14
N LEU A 75 -6.00 24.03 3.19
CA LEU A 75 -4.90 23.09 3.44
C LEU A 75 -3.81 23.67 4.34
N GLU A 76 -3.59 24.99 4.34
CA GLU A 76 -2.62 25.62 5.23
C GLU A 76 -2.94 25.42 6.72
N ASP A 77 -4.22 25.20 7.05
CA ASP A 77 -4.68 24.95 8.42
C ASP A 77 -4.76 23.45 8.77
N ILE A 78 -4.39 22.55 7.85
CA ILE A 78 -4.60 21.10 8.02
C ILE A 78 -3.95 20.56 9.29
N THR A 79 -2.80 21.10 9.69
CA THR A 79 -2.04 20.66 10.87
C THR A 79 -2.79 20.89 12.18
N LYS A 80 -3.79 21.78 12.20
CA LYS A 80 -4.66 21.98 13.38
C LYS A 80 -5.59 20.79 13.62
N LEU A 81 -5.95 20.04 12.58
CA LEU A 81 -6.82 18.88 12.71
C LEU A 81 -6.07 17.73 13.39
N PRO A 82 -6.66 17.01 14.35
CA PRO A 82 -6.03 15.82 14.91
C PRO A 82 -5.87 14.73 13.85
N VAL A 83 -4.77 13.97 13.97
CA VAL A 83 -4.56 12.71 13.27
C VAL A 83 -5.39 11.62 13.94
N TYR A 84 -5.89 10.68 13.14
CA TYR A 84 -6.53 9.45 13.63
C TYR A 84 -5.97 8.24 12.91
N ASP A 85 -6.19 7.05 13.46
CA ASP A 85 -5.71 5.81 12.86
C ASP A 85 -6.74 4.68 12.90
N LYS A 86 -6.28 3.47 12.55
CA LYS A 86 -7.11 2.28 12.51
C LYS A 86 -7.76 1.96 13.86
N SER A 87 -7.09 2.22 14.98
CA SER A 87 -7.62 1.97 16.32
C SER A 87 -8.85 2.84 16.59
N ASP A 88 -8.86 4.10 16.15
CA ASP A 88 -10.01 5.01 16.25
C ASP A 88 -11.20 4.50 15.44
N LEU A 89 -10.96 3.99 14.22
CA LEU A 89 -12.00 3.40 13.39
C LEU A 89 -12.58 2.14 14.02
N MET A 90 -11.74 1.29 14.64
CA MET A 90 -12.20 0.09 15.33
C MET A 90 -12.98 0.41 16.61
N ALA A 91 -12.57 1.44 17.36
CA ALA A 91 -13.31 1.96 18.51
C ALA A 91 -14.67 2.51 18.07
N SER A 92 -14.70 3.28 16.99
CA SER A 92 -15.94 3.77 16.37
C SER A 92 -16.89 2.63 15.98
N ILE A 93 -16.40 1.55 15.34
CA ILE A 93 -17.22 0.36 15.00
C ILE A 93 -17.80 -0.30 16.26
N ALA A 94 -17.00 -0.38 17.33
CA ALA A 94 -17.42 -1.00 18.57
C ALA A 94 -18.51 -0.18 19.29
N GLU A 95 -18.39 1.16 19.27
CA GLU A 95 -19.33 2.08 19.90
C GLU A 95 -20.60 2.29 19.06
N TYR A 96 -20.45 2.37 17.73
CA TYR A 96 -21.52 2.67 16.77
C TYR A 96 -21.68 1.53 15.73
N PRO A 97 -22.10 0.32 16.15
CA PRO A 97 -22.30 -0.78 15.23
C PRO A 97 -23.44 -0.49 14.22
N PRO A 98 -23.40 -1.08 13.01
CA PRO A 98 -22.44 -2.12 12.58
C PRO A 98 -21.20 -1.58 11.85
N TYR A 99 -21.14 -0.29 11.54
CA TYR A 99 -20.16 0.27 10.60
C TYR A 99 -19.23 1.33 11.19
N GLY A 100 -19.45 1.75 12.44
CA GLY A 100 -18.86 2.95 12.99
C GLY A 100 -19.57 4.21 12.50
N ASP A 101 -19.29 5.34 13.12
CA ASP A 101 -19.87 6.66 12.83
C ASP A 101 -19.10 7.46 11.75
N PHE A 102 -18.09 6.84 11.12
CA PHE A 102 -17.28 7.42 10.04
C PHE A 102 -17.82 7.14 8.63
N HIS A 103 -18.84 6.29 8.50
CA HIS A 103 -19.27 5.73 7.21
C HIS A 103 -19.76 6.78 6.20
N GLY A 104 -20.33 7.90 6.66
CA GLY A 104 -20.76 8.99 5.78
C GLY A 104 -21.74 8.57 4.67
N MET A 105 -22.69 7.66 4.94
CA MET A 105 -23.63 7.19 3.90
C MET A 105 -24.86 8.11 3.74
N GLY A 106 -25.10 9.03 4.67
CA GLY A 106 -26.28 9.90 4.65
C GLY A 106 -27.61 9.13 4.72
N ASP A 107 -28.67 9.73 4.19
CA ASP A 107 -30.03 9.19 4.17
C ASP A 107 -30.16 8.03 3.15
N PRO A 108 -30.60 6.82 3.56
CA PRO A 108 -30.89 5.72 2.66
C PRO A 108 -31.83 6.05 1.50
N ALA A 109 -32.71 7.04 1.65
CA ALA A 109 -33.67 7.44 0.61
C ALA A 109 -33.02 8.21 -0.56
N THR A 110 -31.80 8.73 -0.37
CA THR A 110 -31.08 9.54 -1.36
C THR A 110 -29.63 9.09 -1.58
N ARG A 111 -29.11 8.16 -0.79
CA ARG A 111 -27.70 7.73 -0.90
C ARG A 111 -27.45 6.95 -2.20
N PRO A 112 -26.23 7.08 -2.78
CA PRO A 112 -25.86 6.29 -3.94
C PRO A 112 -25.57 4.82 -3.58
N PRO A 113 -25.47 3.92 -4.57
CA PRO A 113 -25.00 2.56 -4.36
C PRO A 113 -23.64 2.56 -3.65
N THR A 114 -23.49 1.72 -2.63
CA THR A 114 -22.29 1.64 -1.79
C THR A 114 -21.76 0.21 -1.78
N ILE A 115 -20.45 0.07 -1.92
CA ILE A 115 -19.75 -1.23 -1.80
C ILE A 115 -19.07 -1.28 -0.44
N PHE A 116 -19.12 -2.45 0.19
CA PHE A 116 -18.47 -2.74 1.46
C PHE A 116 -17.46 -3.87 1.28
N HIS A 117 -16.25 -3.66 1.80
CA HIS A 117 -15.16 -4.63 1.90
C HIS A 117 -14.63 -4.65 3.32
N THR A 118 -13.72 -5.57 3.61
CA THR A 118 -13.03 -5.62 4.89
C THR A 118 -11.53 -5.76 4.75
N THR A 119 -10.82 -5.33 5.79
CA THR A 119 -9.43 -5.77 5.98
C THR A 119 -9.37 -7.26 6.30
N SER A 120 -8.21 -7.89 6.10
CA SER A 120 -7.97 -9.32 6.35
C SER A 120 -8.06 -9.73 7.83
N GLY A 121 -8.22 -8.78 8.76
CA GLY A 121 -8.54 -9.07 10.16
C GLY A 121 -7.42 -9.75 10.95
N THR A 122 -6.17 -9.31 10.81
CA THR A 122 -5.00 -9.89 11.52
C THR A 122 -5.11 -9.89 13.05
N THR A 123 -6.01 -9.07 13.63
CA THR A 123 -6.24 -8.90 15.08
C THR A 123 -7.61 -9.42 15.56
N GLY A 124 -8.37 -10.14 14.71
CA GLY A 124 -9.59 -10.86 15.11
C GLY A 124 -10.92 -10.21 14.70
N LYS A 125 -11.03 -8.88 14.65
CA LYS A 125 -12.22 -8.20 14.07
C LYS A 125 -11.83 -7.44 12.79
N PRO A 126 -12.48 -7.72 11.65
CA PRO A 126 -12.22 -7.01 10.41
C PRO A 126 -12.70 -5.56 10.50
N GLN A 127 -11.84 -4.63 10.08
CA GLN A 127 -12.25 -3.26 9.83
C GLN A 127 -13.07 -3.17 8.55
N VAL A 128 -14.14 -2.39 8.61
CA VAL A 128 -15.02 -2.03 7.50
C VAL A 128 -14.34 -1.02 6.56
N LEU A 129 -14.43 -1.28 5.25
CA LEU A 129 -14.04 -0.35 4.19
C LEU A 129 -15.25 -0.07 3.31
N MET A 130 -15.64 1.20 3.15
CA MET A 130 -16.80 1.59 2.33
C MET A 130 -16.39 2.49 1.18
N PHE A 131 -17.06 2.30 0.05
CA PHE A 131 -16.81 3.03 -1.18
C PHE A 131 -18.14 3.45 -1.81
N GLY A 132 -18.31 4.75 -2.02
CA GLY A 132 -19.32 5.31 -2.91
C GLY A 132 -18.83 5.33 -4.36
N PRO A 133 -19.68 5.70 -5.33
CA PRO A 133 -19.33 5.64 -6.75
C PRO A 133 -18.13 6.51 -7.13
N LYS A 134 -18.04 7.73 -6.58
CA LYS A 134 -16.93 8.64 -6.86
C LYS A 134 -15.65 8.13 -6.21
N GLY A 135 -15.71 7.79 -4.92
CA GLY A 135 -14.55 7.26 -4.21
C GLY A 135 -14.00 5.98 -4.85
N ARG A 136 -14.89 5.12 -5.37
CA ARG A 136 -14.52 3.89 -6.06
C ARG A 136 -13.84 4.16 -7.41
N GLU A 137 -14.50 4.91 -8.28
CA GLU A 137 -14.01 5.13 -9.66
C GLU A 137 -12.75 5.98 -9.69
N VAL A 138 -12.61 7.00 -8.84
CA VAL A 138 -11.35 7.77 -8.78
C VAL A 138 -10.21 6.86 -8.31
N GLY A 139 -10.42 6.02 -7.29
CA GLY A 139 -9.40 5.06 -6.83
C GLY A 139 -8.97 4.07 -7.92
N ASN A 140 -9.94 3.51 -8.65
CA ASN A 140 -9.69 2.64 -9.80
C ASN A 140 -8.95 3.37 -10.93
N LEU A 141 -9.31 4.63 -11.19
CA LEU A 141 -8.68 5.47 -12.21
C LEU A 141 -7.22 5.71 -11.87
N LEU A 142 -6.87 6.05 -10.63
CA LEU A 142 -5.49 6.31 -10.24
C LEU A 142 -4.60 5.08 -10.50
N VAL A 143 -5.10 3.88 -10.23
CA VAL A 143 -4.40 2.62 -10.53
C VAL A 143 -4.29 2.39 -12.04
N GLY A 144 -5.38 2.55 -12.79
CA GLY A 144 -5.36 2.36 -14.24
C GLY A 144 -4.46 3.37 -14.96
N ARG A 145 -4.47 4.63 -14.51
CA ARG A 145 -3.56 5.70 -14.93
C ARG A 145 -2.11 5.28 -14.70
N MET A 146 -1.80 4.83 -13.50
CA MET A 146 -0.47 4.38 -13.11
C MET A 146 0.02 3.24 -14.00
N TYR A 147 -0.80 2.20 -14.21
CA TYR A 147 -0.43 1.07 -15.06
C TYR A 147 -0.14 1.51 -16.49
N ARG A 148 -0.99 2.38 -17.05
CA ARG A 148 -0.74 2.97 -18.37
C ARG A 148 0.53 3.80 -18.42
N TRP A 149 0.81 4.56 -17.36
CA TRP A 149 2.02 5.36 -17.29
C TRP A 149 3.27 4.48 -17.22
N MET A 150 3.23 3.36 -16.49
CA MET A 150 4.29 2.34 -16.46
C MET A 150 4.52 1.65 -17.82
N GLY A 151 3.56 1.74 -18.74
CA GLY A 151 3.64 1.17 -20.09
C GLY A 151 2.75 -0.06 -20.32
N LEU A 152 1.69 -0.23 -19.54
CA LEU A 152 0.64 -1.20 -19.84
C LEU A 152 -0.09 -0.80 -21.13
N GLU A 153 -0.26 -1.75 -22.03
CA GLU A 153 -0.80 -1.58 -23.37
C GLU A 153 -2.14 -2.34 -23.53
N PRO A 154 -3.01 -1.90 -24.46
CA PRO A 154 -4.26 -2.60 -24.75
C PRO A 154 -4.08 -4.05 -25.22
N THR A 155 -2.89 -4.40 -25.74
CA THR A 155 -2.55 -5.75 -26.19
C THR A 155 -2.17 -6.69 -25.06
N ASP A 156 -1.98 -6.19 -23.83
CA ASP A 156 -1.60 -7.03 -22.71
C ASP A 156 -2.73 -7.91 -22.19
N VAL A 157 -2.32 -9.08 -21.72
CA VAL A 157 -3.14 -9.97 -20.90
C VAL A 157 -2.58 -9.91 -19.49
N VAL A 158 -3.34 -9.25 -18.61
CA VAL A 158 -3.01 -9.00 -17.20
C VAL A 158 -3.48 -10.14 -16.33
N HIS A 159 -2.54 -10.92 -15.79
CA HIS A 159 -2.79 -11.96 -14.81
C HIS A 159 -2.74 -11.40 -13.40
N SER A 160 -3.89 -11.38 -12.72
CA SER A 160 -3.97 -10.91 -11.34
C SER A 160 -3.99 -12.06 -10.35
N VAL A 161 -3.05 -12.02 -9.39
CA VAL A 161 -2.99 -12.96 -8.27
C VAL A 161 -3.65 -12.43 -7.00
N TYR A 162 -4.38 -11.32 -7.09
CA TYR A 162 -5.19 -10.82 -5.98
C TYR A 162 -6.52 -11.57 -5.91
N GLY A 163 -6.87 -12.06 -4.71
CA GLY A 163 -8.16 -12.70 -4.45
C GLY A 163 -9.35 -11.75 -4.54
N HIS A 164 -10.53 -12.29 -4.86
CA HIS A 164 -11.78 -11.54 -5.05
C HIS A 164 -12.80 -11.76 -3.90
N GLY A 165 -12.29 -12.08 -2.71
CA GLY A 165 -13.07 -12.18 -1.47
C GLY A 165 -13.39 -10.81 -0.86
N MET A 166 -13.54 -10.74 0.47
CA MET A 166 -13.86 -9.48 1.18
C MET A 166 -12.75 -8.43 1.14
N ILE A 167 -11.52 -8.83 0.80
CA ILE A 167 -10.38 -7.92 0.70
C ILE A 167 -10.51 -7.11 -0.59
N ASN A 168 -10.37 -5.79 -0.47
CA ASN A 168 -10.55 -4.85 -1.58
C ASN A 168 -9.63 -5.11 -2.80
N GLY A 169 -8.44 -5.66 -2.55
CA GLY A 169 -7.35 -5.96 -3.48
C GLY A 169 -7.78 -6.35 -4.90
N GLY A 170 -8.37 -7.54 -5.05
CA GLY A 170 -8.70 -8.06 -6.39
C GLY A 170 -9.74 -7.23 -7.12
N HIS A 171 -10.73 -6.70 -6.39
CA HIS A 171 -11.84 -5.97 -6.99
C HIS A 171 -11.40 -4.66 -7.63
N TYR A 172 -10.63 -3.82 -6.92
CA TYR A 172 -10.25 -2.51 -7.50
C TYR A 172 -9.20 -2.68 -8.61
N ILE A 173 -8.35 -3.71 -8.54
CA ILE A 173 -7.42 -4.03 -9.63
C ILE A 173 -8.17 -4.47 -10.89
N ARG A 174 -9.18 -5.34 -10.75
CA ARG A 174 -10.06 -5.73 -11.86
C ARG A 174 -10.70 -4.50 -12.48
N GLU A 175 -11.32 -3.64 -11.67
CA GLU A 175 -12.01 -2.45 -12.15
C GLU A 175 -11.04 -1.45 -12.79
N ALA A 176 -9.87 -1.22 -12.20
CA ALA A 176 -8.83 -0.38 -12.78
C ALA A 176 -8.43 -0.83 -14.19
N VAL A 177 -8.17 -2.13 -14.38
CA VAL A 177 -7.79 -2.69 -15.68
C VAL A 177 -8.97 -2.57 -16.66
N THR A 178 -10.14 -3.07 -16.28
CA THR A 178 -11.31 -3.16 -17.17
C THR A 178 -11.96 -1.81 -17.50
N HIS A 179 -11.80 -0.79 -16.66
CA HIS A 179 -12.39 0.53 -16.89
C HIS A 179 -11.42 1.49 -17.61
N PHE A 180 -10.10 1.38 -17.37
CA PHE A 180 -9.17 2.46 -17.73
C PHE A 180 -7.98 2.07 -18.62
N THR A 181 -7.76 0.78 -18.93
CA THR A 181 -6.53 0.32 -19.63
C THR A 181 -6.74 -0.30 -21.01
N ASN A 182 -7.95 -0.77 -21.34
CA ASN A 182 -8.27 -1.58 -22.52
C ASN A 182 -7.55 -2.95 -22.60
N SER A 183 -6.71 -3.31 -21.63
CA SER A 183 -6.05 -4.61 -21.55
C SER A 183 -7.02 -5.72 -21.14
N VAL A 184 -6.68 -6.97 -21.45
CA VAL A 184 -7.47 -8.15 -21.03
C VAL A 184 -7.14 -8.49 -19.58
N PHE A 185 -8.15 -8.67 -18.74
CA PHE A 185 -7.96 -9.05 -17.33
C PHE A 185 -8.24 -10.54 -17.10
N LEU A 186 -7.22 -11.28 -16.70
CA LEU A 186 -7.31 -12.67 -16.25
C LEU A 186 -7.38 -12.70 -14.71
N SER A 187 -8.57 -12.95 -14.18
CA SER A 187 -8.87 -12.92 -12.74
C SER A 187 -8.54 -14.24 -12.05
N ALA A 188 -7.28 -14.67 -12.11
CA ALA A 188 -6.86 -15.97 -11.57
C ALA A 188 -7.03 -16.08 -10.04
N GLY A 189 -6.82 -14.98 -9.30
CA GLY A 189 -6.92 -14.99 -7.84
C GLY A 189 -5.70 -15.57 -7.15
N THR A 190 -5.81 -15.84 -5.86
CA THR A 190 -4.70 -16.46 -5.10
C THR A 190 -4.61 -17.96 -5.39
N GLY A 191 -3.62 -18.63 -4.80
CA GLY A 191 -3.51 -20.10 -4.84
C GLY A 191 -4.72 -20.85 -4.26
N ILE A 192 -5.56 -20.17 -3.48
CA ILE A 192 -6.80 -20.72 -2.91
C ILE A 192 -7.90 -20.78 -3.96
N GLU A 193 -8.11 -19.71 -4.72
CA GLU A 193 -9.12 -19.66 -5.78
C GLU A 193 -8.69 -20.48 -7.01
N THR A 194 -7.44 -20.30 -7.45
CA THR A 194 -6.86 -21.06 -8.57
C THR A 194 -5.49 -21.58 -8.17
N ARG A 195 -5.33 -22.90 -8.11
CA ARG A 195 -4.05 -23.55 -7.78
C ARG A 195 -2.94 -23.07 -8.72
N SER A 196 -1.74 -22.85 -8.19
CA SER A 196 -0.58 -22.33 -8.95
C SER A 196 -0.30 -23.06 -10.27
N VAL A 197 -0.35 -24.40 -10.28
CA VAL A 197 -0.17 -25.21 -11.51
C VAL A 197 -1.21 -24.87 -12.58
N ASN A 198 -2.46 -24.63 -12.19
CA ASN A 198 -3.50 -24.21 -13.12
C ASN A 198 -3.30 -22.77 -13.57
N GLN A 199 -2.87 -21.87 -12.67
CA GLN A 199 -2.54 -20.50 -13.05
C GLN A 199 -1.49 -20.46 -14.15
N VAL A 200 -0.37 -21.17 -13.97
CA VAL A 200 0.71 -21.25 -14.98
C VAL A 200 0.20 -21.81 -16.32
N ARG A 201 -0.65 -22.84 -16.31
CA ARG A 201 -1.25 -23.38 -17.53
C ARG A 201 -2.11 -22.34 -18.24
N LEU A 202 -2.96 -21.62 -17.51
CA LEU A 202 -3.76 -20.52 -18.06
C LEU A 202 -2.87 -19.39 -18.60
N MET A 203 -1.77 -19.08 -17.91
CA MET A 203 -0.80 -18.08 -18.37
C MET A 203 -0.19 -18.46 -19.72
N ALA A 204 0.20 -19.73 -19.89
CA ALA A 204 0.72 -20.25 -21.15
C ALA A 204 -0.35 -20.33 -22.25
N ASP A 205 -1.56 -20.81 -21.92
CA ASP A 205 -2.64 -21.01 -22.89
C ASP A 205 -3.23 -19.69 -23.40
N PHE A 206 -3.27 -18.66 -22.55
CA PHE A 206 -3.87 -17.35 -22.87
C PHE A 206 -2.85 -16.25 -23.15
N GLY A 207 -1.55 -16.58 -23.22
CA GLY A 207 -0.51 -15.63 -23.60
C GLY A 207 -0.41 -14.44 -22.64
N VAL A 208 -0.30 -14.72 -21.34
CA VAL A 208 -0.11 -13.66 -20.33
C VAL A 208 1.19 -12.90 -20.57
N THR A 209 1.10 -11.57 -20.53
CA THR A 209 2.25 -10.66 -20.72
C THR A 209 2.56 -9.84 -19.47
N THR A 210 1.59 -9.67 -18.58
CA THR A 210 1.73 -8.85 -17.36
C THR A 210 1.22 -9.59 -16.14
N ILE A 211 1.95 -9.56 -15.03
CA ILE A 211 1.49 -10.12 -13.75
C ILE A 211 1.32 -9.01 -12.72
N VAL A 212 0.19 -9.01 -11.99
CA VAL A 212 -0.07 -8.04 -10.92
C VAL A 212 -0.37 -8.73 -9.59
N GLY A 213 0.27 -8.30 -8.49
CA GLY A 213 0.14 -9.04 -7.23
C GLY A 213 1.18 -8.85 -6.14
N PHE A 214 1.20 -9.83 -5.23
CA PHE A 214 2.23 -10.00 -4.21
C PHE A 214 3.45 -10.69 -4.81
N VAL A 215 4.61 -10.06 -4.68
CA VAL A 215 5.85 -10.44 -5.36
C VAL A 215 6.34 -11.84 -4.97
N ASP A 216 6.15 -12.26 -3.72
CA ASP A 216 6.43 -13.63 -3.27
C ASP A 216 5.65 -14.68 -4.06
N TYR A 217 4.36 -14.43 -4.29
CA TYR A 217 3.52 -15.36 -5.03
C TYR A 217 3.83 -15.33 -6.53
N ILE A 218 4.20 -14.16 -7.07
CA ILE A 218 4.67 -14.03 -8.46
C ILE A 218 5.96 -14.83 -8.69
N ARG A 219 6.92 -14.78 -7.76
CA ARG A 219 8.12 -15.64 -7.78
C ARG A 219 7.74 -17.12 -7.65
N LYS A 220 6.75 -17.46 -6.82
CA LYS A 220 6.27 -18.85 -6.72
C LYS A 220 5.70 -19.38 -8.02
N LEU A 221 5.01 -18.53 -8.80
CA LEU A 221 4.48 -18.90 -10.11
C LEU A 221 5.60 -19.16 -11.13
N ALA A 222 6.72 -18.43 -11.06
CA ALA A 222 7.91 -18.70 -11.86
C ALA A 222 8.47 -20.11 -11.58
N GLU A 223 8.73 -20.45 -10.30
CA GLU A 223 9.18 -21.81 -9.92
C GLU A 223 8.20 -22.89 -10.39
N THR A 224 6.90 -22.60 -10.32
CA THR A 224 5.85 -23.53 -10.76
C THR A 224 5.88 -23.69 -12.29
N ALA A 225 6.16 -22.62 -13.03
CA ALA A 225 6.27 -22.65 -14.47
C ALA A 225 7.49 -23.44 -14.96
N GLU A 226 8.62 -23.36 -14.25
CA GLU A 226 9.77 -24.22 -14.50
C GLU A 226 9.44 -25.69 -14.23
N ALA A 227 8.83 -25.98 -13.08
CA ALA A 227 8.49 -27.35 -12.68
C ALA A 227 7.48 -28.02 -13.63
N GLU A 228 6.54 -27.25 -14.19
CA GLU A 228 5.57 -27.75 -15.18
C GLU A 228 6.12 -27.74 -16.63
N GLY A 229 7.34 -27.27 -16.86
CA GLY A 229 7.94 -27.16 -18.20
C GLY A 229 7.22 -26.18 -19.12
N LEU A 230 6.61 -25.14 -18.53
CA LEU A 230 5.80 -24.12 -19.21
C LEU A 230 6.46 -22.74 -19.23
N PHE A 231 7.57 -22.56 -18.52
CA PHE A 231 8.24 -21.26 -18.39
C PHE A 231 8.50 -20.59 -19.75
N ASP A 232 9.09 -21.31 -20.71
CA ASP A 232 9.41 -20.79 -22.04
C ASP A 232 8.19 -20.47 -22.92
N LYS A 233 6.97 -20.79 -22.46
CA LYS A 233 5.72 -20.46 -23.16
C LYS A 233 5.06 -19.19 -22.63
N ILE A 234 5.61 -18.57 -21.59
CA ILE A 234 5.02 -17.43 -20.91
C ILE A 234 5.99 -16.25 -21.08
N ASP A 235 5.57 -15.24 -21.85
CA ASP A 235 6.40 -14.08 -22.19
C ASP A 235 6.01 -12.88 -21.31
N ILE A 236 6.37 -12.95 -20.03
CA ILE A 236 6.12 -11.84 -19.09
C ILE A 236 7.07 -10.69 -19.43
N ARG A 237 6.51 -9.53 -19.76
CA ARG A 237 7.26 -8.29 -20.00
C ARG A 237 7.20 -7.31 -18.83
N MET A 238 6.16 -7.42 -18.00
CA MET A 238 5.85 -6.45 -16.94
C MET A 238 5.31 -7.13 -15.69
N ILE A 239 5.79 -6.70 -14.53
CA ILE A 239 5.31 -7.10 -13.22
C ILE A 239 4.94 -5.84 -12.44
N ILE A 240 3.73 -5.79 -11.88
CA ILE A 240 3.30 -4.66 -11.05
C ILE A 240 2.82 -5.16 -9.70
N GLY A 241 3.50 -4.77 -8.63
CA GLY A 241 3.21 -5.29 -7.31
C GLY A 241 3.60 -4.32 -6.21
N HIS A 242 3.45 -4.78 -4.98
CA HIS A 242 4.07 -4.13 -3.83
C HIS A 242 5.46 -4.73 -3.68
N LEU A 243 6.47 -4.01 -4.15
CA LEU A 243 7.86 -4.41 -3.97
C LEU A 243 8.31 -3.90 -2.59
N GLY A 244 8.98 -4.76 -1.81
CA GLY A 244 9.93 -4.24 -0.84
C GLY A 244 11.03 -3.49 -1.60
N THR A 245 11.85 -2.70 -0.90
CA THR A 245 12.95 -1.93 -1.53
C THR A 245 13.97 -2.81 -2.29
N GLU A 246 13.79 -4.13 -2.21
CA GLU A 246 14.76 -5.20 -2.41
C GLU A 246 14.19 -6.43 -3.13
N ASP A 247 12.91 -6.34 -3.50
CA ASP A 247 12.26 -7.41 -4.23
C ASP A 247 12.49 -7.28 -5.72
N ARG A 248 13.01 -6.15 -6.22
CA ARG A 248 13.03 -5.87 -7.66
C ARG A 248 13.92 -6.83 -8.41
N ALA A 249 15.23 -6.83 -8.14
CA ALA A 249 16.18 -7.62 -8.93
C ALA A 249 15.83 -9.12 -8.93
N SER A 250 15.43 -9.66 -7.77
CA SER A 250 15.01 -11.06 -7.64
C SER A 250 13.69 -11.35 -8.36
N THR A 251 12.73 -10.43 -8.34
CA THR A 251 11.45 -10.57 -9.05
C THR A 251 11.61 -10.46 -10.56
N GLU A 252 12.43 -9.53 -11.05
CA GLU A 252 12.76 -9.40 -12.47
C GLU A 252 13.50 -10.66 -12.96
N ALA A 253 14.50 -11.15 -12.20
CA ALA A 253 15.22 -12.37 -12.53
C ALA A 253 14.32 -13.61 -12.59
N ALA A 254 13.33 -13.71 -11.69
CA ALA A 254 12.38 -14.83 -11.67
C ALA A 254 11.54 -14.94 -12.94
N TRP A 255 11.43 -13.88 -13.76
CA TRP A 255 10.66 -13.86 -15.00
C TRP A 255 11.51 -13.31 -16.17
N HIS A 256 12.70 -13.87 -16.38
CA HIS A 256 13.58 -13.55 -17.53
C HIS A 256 13.90 -12.05 -17.72
N GLY A 257 13.95 -11.28 -16.63
CA GLY A 257 14.23 -9.84 -16.67
C GLY A 257 13.01 -8.99 -17.00
N ALA A 258 11.78 -9.51 -16.84
CA ALA A 258 10.56 -8.72 -16.89
C ALA A 258 10.68 -7.50 -15.99
N LYS A 259 10.27 -6.32 -16.48
CA LYS A 259 10.39 -5.09 -15.68
C LYS A 259 9.38 -5.11 -14.55
N ALA A 260 9.87 -5.00 -13.31
CA ALA A 260 9.03 -4.90 -12.14
C ALA A 260 8.84 -3.42 -11.76
N TYR A 261 7.62 -3.07 -11.36
CA TYR A 261 7.20 -1.73 -10.95
C TYR A 261 6.52 -1.79 -9.59
N ASP A 262 6.79 -0.78 -8.76
CA ASP A 262 6.26 -0.66 -7.41
C ASP A 262 5.14 0.38 -7.33
N TRP A 263 4.24 0.18 -6.37
CA TRP A 263 3.27 1.17 -5.97
C TRP A 263 2.79 0.92 -4.54
N TYR A 264 2.26 1.97 -3.92
CA TYR A 264 1.85 1.94 -2.52
C TYR A 264 0.43 2.46 -2.31
N GLY A 265 -0.31 1.75 -1.47
CA GLY A 265 -1.63 2.14 -1.00
C GLY A 265 -2.10 1.27 0.16
N VAL A 266 -3.11 1.74 0.88
CA VAL A 266 -3.77 1.00 1.95
C VAL A 266 -5.28 0.96 1.72
N GLY A 267 -5.97 0.01 2.35
CA GLY A 267 -7.40 -0.23 2.10
C GLY A 267 -8.27 1.02 2.32
N ASP A 268 -7.92 1.83 3.30
CA ASP A 268 -8.61 3.06 3.72
C ASP A 268 -8.52 4.18 2.67
N THR A 269 -7.32 4.36 2.12
CA THR A 269 -6.94 5.52 1.29
C THR A 269 -6.95 5.22 -0.21
N GLY A 270 -6.96 3.94 -0.59
CA GLY A 270 -6.64 3.53 -1.95
C GLY A 270 -5.16 3.73 -2.27
N THR A 271 -4.85 3.88 -3.56
CA THR A 271 -3.49 4.11 -4.05
C THR A 271 -3.03 5.52 -3.67
N ILE A 272 -1.89 5.59 -2.98
CA ILE A 272 -1.28 6.84 -2.52
C ILE A 272 -0.18 7.29 -3.48
N ALA A 273 0.67 6.36 -3.89
CA ALA A 273 1.81 6.64 -4.74
C ALA A 273 2.17 5.47 -5.67
N GLY A 274 2.90 5.74 -6.74
CA GLY A 274 3.41 4.69 -7.64
C GLY A 274 4.57 5.15 -8.51
N GLU A 275 5.35 4.20 -9.00
CA GLU A 275 6.49 4.49 -9.87
C GLU A 275 6.06 4.93 -11.27
N GLY A 276 6.86 5.80 -11.88
CA GLY A 276 6.80 6.08 -13.30
C GLY A 276 7.65 5.10 -14.14
N PRO A 277 7.73 5.30 -15.47
CA PRO A 277 8.53 4.49 -16.39
C PRO A 277 10.01 4.32 -15.98
N GLU A 278 10.55 5.31 -15.28
CA GLU A 278 11.95 5.40 -14.86
C GLU A 278 12.28 4.48 -13.67
N ARG A 279 11.28 4.09 -12.86
CA ARG A 279 11.45 3.26 -11.64
C ARG A 279 12.44 3.87 -10.63
N ASP A 280 12.35 5.20 -10.44
CA ASP A 280 13.20 5.99 -9.53
C ASP A 280 12.33 6.69 -8.47
N GLY A 281 11.72 5.89 -7.60
CA GLY A 281 10.82 6.36 -6.54
C GLY A 281 9.37 6.51 -6.99
N MET A 282 8.47 6.63 -6.00
CA MET A 282 7.03 6.67 -6.23
C MET A 282 6.50 8.09 -6.22
N TYR A 283 5.79 8.49 -7.26
CA TYR A 283 5.05 9.75 -7.29
C TYR A 283 3.80 9.63 -6.43
N VAL A 284 3.63 10.57 -5.49
CA VAL A 284 2.38 10.73 -4.75
C VAL A 284 1.32 11.27 -5.70
N TRP A 285 0.11 10.70 -5.71
CA TRP A 285 -1.01 11.18 -6.52
C TRP A 285 -1.56 12.50 -5.99
N GLU A 286 -0.76 13.56 -6.02
CA GLU A 286 -1.02 14.84 -5.37
C GLU A 286 -2.26 15.56 -5.91
N ASP A 287 -2.78 15.17 -7.07
CA ASP A 287 -4.07 15.64 -7.58
C ASP A 287 -5.28 15.03 -6.86
N ALA A 288 -5.09 13.95 -6.10
CA ALA A 288 -6.15 13.19 -5.42
C ALA A 288 -5.84 12.91 -3.94
N GLN A 289 -4.58 12.95 -3.54
CA GLN A 289 -4.09 12.63 -2.20
C GLN A 289 -3.26 13.81 -1.69
N TYR A 290 -3.39 14.11 -0.40
CA TYR A 290 -2.47 14.98 0.29
C TYR A 290 -1.70 14.14 1.32
N LEU A 291 -0.38 14.04 1.14
CA LEU A 291 0.51 13.25 1.98
C LEU A 291 1.33 14.18 2.86
N GLU A 292 1.19 14.00 4.17
CA GLU A 292 2.07 14.55 5.19
C GLU A 292 3.01 13.45 5.68
N LEU A 293 4.25 13.83 6.01
CA LEU A 293 5.19 12.97 6.71
C LEU A 293 5.37 13.52 8.12
N LEU A 294 4.88 12.80 9.12
CA LEU A 294 4.89 13.26 10.51
C LEU A 294 5.90 12.48 11.34
N ASP A 295 6.53 13.14 12.30
CA ASP A 295 7.40 12.50 13.26
C ASP A 295 6.57 11.59 14.18
N VAL A 296 7.05 10.36 14.39
CA VAL A 296 6.31 9.29 15.08
C VAL A 296 6.06 9.64 16.55
N ASP A 297 6.99 10.35 17.20
CA ASP A 297 6.92 10.63 18.63
C ASP A 297 6.16 11.95 18.91
N THR A 298 6.29 12.96 18.03
CA THR A 298 5.72 14.30 18.23
C THR A 298 4.43 14.56 17.46
N GLY A 299 4.18 13.84 16.36
CA GLY A 299 3.05 14.09 15.46
C GLY A 299 3.18 15.37 14.62
N GLU A 300 4.34 16.02 14.63
CA GLU A 300 4.62 17.23 13.87
C GLU A 300 5.23 16.91 12.50
N PRO A 301 5.04 17.75 11.47
CA PRO A 301 5.66 17.54 10.17
C PRO A 301 7.19 17.44 10.26
N VAL A 302 7.76 16.45 9.60
CA VAL A 302 9.22 16.28 9.54
C VAL A 302 9.86 17.28 8.57
N ALA A 303 11.15 17.53 8.76
CA ALA A 303 11.93 18.33 7.81
C ALA A 303 12.00 17.64 6.43
N PRO A 304 12.13 18.37 5.31
CA PRO A 304 12.31 17.77 3.99
C PRO A 304 13.43 16.71 3.97
N GLY A 305 13.15 15.57 3.34
CA GLY A 305 14.05 14.41 3.28
C GLY A 305 14.16 13.57 4.57
N ALA A 306 13.60 14.03 5.69
CA ALA A 306 13.53 13.22 6.90
C ALA A 306 12.46 12.12 6.79
N THR A 307 12.67 11.04 7.54
CA THR A 307 11.71 9.92 7.60
C THR A 307 10.57 10.24 8.54
N GLY A 308 9.35 9.96 8.12
CA GLY A 308 8.14 10.13 8.94
C GLY A 308 7.05 9.14 8.58
N ASP A 309 6.01 9.09 9.42
CA ASP A 309 4.78 8.35 9.20
C ASP A 309 3.97 9.01 8.08
N MET A 310 3.47 8.18 7.17
CA MET A 310 2.57 8.62 6.11
C MET A 310 1.18 8.91 6.67
N VAL A 311 0.85 10.19 6.76
CA VAL A 311 -0.47 10.68 7.14
C VAL A 311 -1.18 11.23 5.91
N VAL A 312 -2.32 10.62 5.58
CA VAL A 312 -2.97 10.80 4.28
C VAL A 312 -4.34 11.44 4.42
N THR A 313 -4.61 12.39 3.52
CA THR A 313 -5.95 12.92 3.28
C THR A 313 -6.37 12.63 1.83
N CYS A 314 -7.46 11.89 1.66
CA CYS A 314 -8.01 11.56 0.33
C CYS A 314 -8.90 12.70 -0.18
N LEU A 315 -8.31 13.64 -0.91
CA LEU A 315 -8.96 14.86 -1.41
C LEU A 315 -10.20 14.58 -2.27
N TYR A 316 -10.24 13.45 -2.96
CA TYR A 316 -11.35 13.05 -3.83
C TYR A 316 -12.53 12.40 -3.09
N LYS A 317 -12.36 11.98 -1.83
CA LYS A 317 -13.28 11.09 -1.11
C LYS A 317 -14.33 11.88 -0.32
N ASP A 318 -15.04 12.76 -1.01
CA ASP A 318 -16.10 13.63 -0.48
C ASP A 318 -17.52 13.04 -0.60
N ASP A 319 -17.65 11.77 -1.02
CA ASP A 319 -18.93 11.06 -1.14
C ASP A 319 -19.24 10.20 0.10
N ILE A 320 -18.44 9.15 0.35
CA ILE A 320 -18.65 8.13 1.39
C ILE A 320 -17.32 7.81 2.07
N ALA A 321 -17.38 7.63 3.39
CA ALA A 321 -16.23 7.35 4.26
C ALA A 321 -15.01 8.25 3.96
N PRO A 322 -15.14 9.59 4.10
CA PRO A 322 -14.01 10.51 3.92
C PRO A 322 -12.81 10.10 4.77
N CYS A 323 -11.61 10.40 4.30
CA CYS A 323 -10.35 10.08 4.98
C CYS A 323 -9.51 11.35 5.08
N ILE A 324 -9.40 11.91 6.29
CA ILE A 324 -8.79 13.22 6.57
C ILE A 324 -7.75 13.09 7.69
N ARG A 325 -6.47 13.17 7.34
CA ARG A 325 -5.32 12.93 8.23
C ARG A 325 -5.32 11.54 8.89
N PHE A 326 -5.49 10.50 8.09
CA PHE A 326 -5.36 9.11 8.55
C PHE A 326 -3.89 8.70 8.58
N ASN A 327 -3.40 8.27 9.75
CA ASN A 327 -2.07 7.68 9.88
C ASN A 327 -2.09 6.20 9.48
N THR A 328 -1.32 5.85 8.45
CA THR A 328 -1.17 4.46 8.02
C THR A 328 -0.23 3.65 8.94
N HIS A 329 0.56 4.36 9.75
CA HIS A 329 1.72 3.91 10.52
C HIS A 329 2.84 3.33 9.65
N ASP A 330 2.82 3.62 8.35
CA ASP A 330 3.84 3.19 7.41
C ASP A 330 4.83 4.34 7.18
N VAL A 331 6.14 4.06 7.23
CA VAL A 331 7.19 5.08 7.17
C VAL A 331 7.76 5.25 5.76
N THR A 332 8.06 6.49 5.39
CA THR A 332 8.80 6.84 4.17
C THR A 332 9.56 8.16 4.34
N HIS A 333 10.27 8.59 3.30
CA HIS A 333 10.80 9.94 3.19
C HIS A 333 10.58 10.47 1.76
N GLU A 334 10.51 11.79 1.64
CA GLU A 334 10.48 12.49 0.36
C GLU A 334 11.86 12.38 -0.31
N LEU A 335 11.87 12.10 -1.62
CA LEU A 335 13.09 12.07 -2.43
C LEU A 335 13.40 13.45 -2.96
N ASP A 336 14.69 13.80 -2.96
CA ASP A 336 15.16 15.04 -3.55
C ASP A 336 15.07 15.03 -5.09
N GLY A 337 14.94 16.23 -5.66
CA GLY A 337 14.97 16.45 -7.10
C GLY A 337 13.60 16.39 -7.77
N ARG A 338 13.49 17.12 -8.89
CA ARG A 338 12.26 17.18 -9.69
C ARG A 338 12.15 15.93 -10.57
N GLY A 339 11.01 15.24 -10.49
CA GLY A 339 10.66 14.17 -11.42
C GLY A 339 10.17 14.68 -12.78
N GLU A 340 9.59 13.78 -13.58
CA GLU A 340 9.03 14.13 -14.90
C GLU A 340 7.80 15.04 -14.79
N ILE A 341 7.05 14.90 -13.70
CA ILE A 341 5.85 15.68 -13.38
C ILE A 341 6.03 16.47 -12.09
N VAL A 342 5.12 17.42 -11.83
CA VAL A 342 5.13 18.32 -10.67
C VAL A 342 4.91 17.62 -9.32
N PHE A 343 4.52 16.34 -9.33
CA PHE A 343 4.24 15.58 -8.11
C PHE A 343 5.52 15.24 -7.33
N LYS A 344 5.40 15.25 -6.00
CA LYS A 344 6.42 14.78 -5.07
C LYS A 344 6.71 13.30 -5.28
N ARG A 345 7.97 12.92 -5.05
CA ARG A 345 8.39 11.52 -5.02
C ARG A 345 8.74 11.10 -3.61
N ILE A 346 8.41 9.87 -3.26
CA ILE A 346 8.79 9.22 -2.00
C ILE A 346 9.58 7.94 -2.28
N ALA A 347 10.37 7.51 -1.31
CA ALA A 347 11.18 6.30 -1.41
C ALA A 347 10.35 4.99 -1.44
N GLY A 348 9.03 5.07 -1.20
CA GLY A 348 8.14 3.93 -1.02
C GLY A 348 8.09 3.43 0.43
N PHE A 349 7.49 2.26 0.63
CA PHE A 349 7.31 1.68 1.96
C PHE A 349 8.65 1.24 2.58
N ARG A 350 8.99 1.73 3.78
CA ARG A 350 10.23 1.37 4.49
C ARG A 350 10.02 0.54 5.75
N GLY A 351 8.77 0.29 6.12
CA GLY A 351 8.41 -0.41 7.36
C GLY A 351 7.20 0.24 8.02
N ARG A 352 6.82 -0.28 9.18
CA ARG A 352 5.77 0.33 10.01
C ARG A 352 6.33 0.85 11.31
N SER A 353 5.92 2.04 11.73
CA SER A 353 6.26 2.65 13.02
C SER A 353 5.62 1.88 14.19
N ASP A 354 4.42 1.35 14.01
CA ASP A 354 3.77 0.49 15.02
C ASP A 354 4.42 -0.88 15.21
N ASN A 355 5.26 -1.31 14.25
CA ASN A 355 6.14 -2.49 14.35
C ASN A 355 7.61 -2.11 14.61
N MET A 356 7.91 -0.82 14.77
CA MET A 356 9.25 -0.35 15.08
C MET A 356 9.61 -0.74 16.50
N VAL A 357 10.84 -1.22 16.67
CA VAL A 357 11.36 -1.67 17.94
C VAL A 357 12.45 -0.72 18.41
N LYS A 358 12.31 -0.16 19.61
CA LYS A 358 13.41 0.55 20.27
C LYS A 358 14.35 -0.49 20.91
N LEU A 359 15.45 -0.82 20.24
CA LEU A 359 16.49 -1.71 20.76
C LEU A 359 17.68 -0.90 21.25
N ARG A 360 17.91 -0.86 22.57
CA ARG A 360 19.02 -0.11 23.18
C ARG A 360 19.08 1.36 22.75
N GLY A 361 17.92 2.00 22.59
CA GLY A 361 17.79 3.40 22.18
C GLY A 361 17.85 3.66 20.67
N ILE A 362 17.97 2.60 19.86
CA ILE A 362 17.99 2.69 18.39
C ILE A 362 16.66 2.17 17.84
N ASN A 363 16.06 2.92 16.93
CA ASN A 363 14.85 2.52 16.22
C ASN A 363 15.20 1.47 15.16
N VAL A 364 14.69 0.26 15.34
CA VAL A 364 14.90 -0.86 14.44
C VAL A 364 13.59 -1.24 13.78
N PHE A 365 13.56 -1.24 12.46
CA PHE A 365 12.44 -1.74 11.68
C PHE A 365 12.74 -3.18 11.27
N PRO A 366 11.98 -4.19 11.75
CA PRO A 366 12.21 -5.59 11.38
C PRO A 366 12.24 -5.82 9.87
N HIS A 367 11.47 -5.04 9.11
CA HIS A 367 11.45 -5.10 7.65
C HIS A 367 12.79 -4.72 7.00
N ALA A 368 13.61 -3.93 7.68
CA ALA A 368 14.94 -3.54 7.20
C ALA A 368 15.98 -4.67 7.30
N ILE A 369 15.63 -5.84 7.82
CA ILE A 369 16.49 -7.03 7.79
C ILE A 369 16.57 -7.62 6.39
N GLY A 370 15.41 -7.79 5.73
CA GLY A 370 15.33 -8.26 4.34
C GLY A 370 16.30 -7.46 3.50
N ALA A 371 16.14 -6.14 3.65
CA ALA A 371 17.21 -5.18 3.74
C ALA A 371 18.67 -5.54 3.33
N ILE A 372 19.41 -5.52 4.41
CA ILE A 372 20.80 -5.81 4.59
C ILE A 372 21.22 -7.19 4.06
N ILE A 373 20.28 -8.15 3.93
CA ILE A 373 20.60 -9.51 3.48
C ILE A 373 20.32 -9.71 1.97
N GLU A 374 19.76 -8.72 1.28
CA GLU A 374 19.56 -8.78 -0.17
C GLU A 374 20.89 -9.01 -0.91
N ASN A 375 20.85 -9.79 -1.98
CA ASN A 375 21.99 -10.16 -2.82
C ASN A 375 22.97 -11.19 -2.20
N ARG A 376 22.64 -11.74 -1.03
CA ARG A 376 23.35 -12.88 -0.46
C ARG A 376 22.86 -14.20 -1.06
N ALA A 377 23.61 -14.72 -2.02
CA ALA A 377 23.30 -16.00 -2.67
C ALA A 377 23.32 -17.20 -1.71
N ASP A 378 23.97 -17.08 -0.56
CA ASP A 378 24.00 -18.07 0.51
C ASP A 378 22.73 -18.07 1.38
N LEU A 379 21.81 -17.12 1.18
CA LEU A 379 20.54 -17.01 1.89
C LEU A 379 19.34 -17.20 0.95
N THR A 380 18.18 -17.54 1.51
CA THR A 380 16.93 -17.59 0.72
C THR A 380 16.23 -16.23 0.62
N GLY A 381 16.57 -15.30 1.50
CA GLY A 381 15.86 -14.03 1.71
C GLY A 381 14.78 -14.11 2.81
N GLU A 382 14.44 -15.31 3.29
CA GLU A 382 13.46 -15.47 4.36
C GLU A 382 14.06 -15.25 5.75
N TYR A 383 13.29 -14.56 6.59
CA TYR A 383 13.68 -14.24 7.96
C TYR A 383 12.49 -13.98 8.88
N VAL A 384 12.75 -14.07 10.20
CA VAL A 384 11.86 -13.60 11.25
C VAL A 384 12.65 -13.01 12.41
N CYS A 385 12.19 -11.86 12.92
CA CYS A 385 12.74 -11.24 14.11
C CYS A 385 11.97 -11.67 15.35
N ARG A 386 12.67 -11.99 16.44
CA ARG A 386 12.08 -12.31 17.74
C ARG A 386 12.64 -11.40 18.81
N LEU A 387 11.78 -10.69 19.51
CA LEU A 387 12.16 -9.86 20.64
C LEU A 387 11.95 -10.55 21.96
N ARG A 388 12.89 -10.38 22.86
CA ARG A 388 12.83 -10.88 24.23
C ARG A 388 13.30 -9.81 25.18
N ARG A 389 12.74 -9.84 26.39
CA ARG A 389 13.24 -9.09 27.53
C ARG A 389 13.79 -10.10 28.52
N ASP A 390 15.07 -9.96 28.86
CA ASP A 390 15.67 -10.81 29.86
C ASP A 390 15.24 -10.42 31.29
N ALA A 391 15.62 -11.23 32.27
CA ALA A 391 15.30 -10.99 33.68
C ALA A 391 15.88 -9.67 34.22
N SER A 392 16.88 -9.09 33.54
CA SER A 392 17.50 -7.80 33.87
C SER A 392 16.83 -6.61 33.15
N GLN A 393 15.65 -6.82 32.55
CA GLN A 393 14.91 -5.82 31.77
C GLN A 393 15.65 -5.32 30.52
N LYS A 394 16.62 -6.10 30.02
CA LYS A 394 17.33 -5.75 28.79
C LYS A 394 16.65 -6.39 27.60
N ASP A 395 16.34 -5.55 26.61
CA ASP A 395 15.77 -6.00 25.33
C ASP A 395 16.87 -6.59 24.44
N SER A 396 16.59 -7.74 23.86
CA SER A 396 17.39 -8.37 22.81
C SER A 396 16.51 -8.74 21.61
N MET A 397 17.13 -8.72 20.43
CA MET A 397 16.51 -9.18 19.19
C MET A 397 17.31 -10.33 18.62
N THR A 398 16.63 -11.43 18.32
CA THR A 398 17.19 -12.54 17.55
C THR A 398 16.60 -12.52 16.15
N VAL A 399 17.46 -12.53 15.13
CA VAL A 399 17.11 -12.61 13.72
C VAL A 399 17.39 -14.04 13.27
N THR A 400 16.34 -14.78 12.93
CA THR A 400 16.45 -16.10 12.34
C THR A 400 16.42 -15.97 10.82
N LEU A 401 17.45 -16.46 10.14
CA LEU A 401 17.63 -16.40 8.69
C LEU A 401 17.65 -17.81 8.09
N GLU A 402 17.06 -17.99 6.91
CA GLU A 402 17.18 -19.23 6.15
C GLU A 402 18.43 -19.23 5.26
N SER A 403 19.33 -20.19 5.50
CA SER A 403 20.57 -20.36 4.75
C SER A 403 20.44 -21.48 3.72
N ARG A 404 21.07 -21.31 2.56
CA ARG A 404 21.25 -22.34 1.51
C ARG A 404 22.51 -23.19 1.74
N GLY A 405 23.21 -22.97 2.87
CA GLY A 405 24.51 -23.55 3.17
C GLY A 405 25.66 -22.60 2.83
N GLY A 406 26.76 -22.67 3.61
CA GLY A 406 27.94 -21.83 3.43
C GLY A 406 27.87 -20.45 4.09
N SER A 407 26.77 -20.09 4.75
CA SER A 407 26.64 -18.84 5.49
C SER A 407 27.41 -18.84 6.80
N ASP A 408 28.15 -17.76 7.08
CA ASP A 408 28.82 -17.54 8.36
C ASP A 408 27.96 -16.65 9.28
N ARG A 409 27.65 -17.17 10.49
CA ARG A 409 26.82 -16.46 11.46
C ARG A 409 27.46 -15.15 11.96
N GLY A 410 28.79 -15.13 12.15
CA GLY A 410 29.50 -13.95 12.67
C GLY A 410 29.52 -12.82 11.65
N GLU A 411 29.80 -13.14 10.39
CA GLU A 411 29.75 -12.20 9.27
C GLU A 411 28.35 -11.58 9.09
N LEU A 412 27.30 -12.40 9.19
CA LEU A 412 25.93 -11.93 9.11
C LEU A 412 25.56 -11.02 10.29
N ALA A 413 25.96 -11.37 11.51
CA ALA A 413 25.74 -10.51 12.68
C ALA A 413 26.43 -9.14 12.52
N GLU A 414 27.64 -9.10 11.99
CA GLU A 414 28.38 -7.85 11.71
C GLU A 414 27.75 -7.03 10.57
N THR A 415 27.20 -7.70 9.56
CA THR A 415 26.48 -7.06 8.45
C THR A 415 25.19 -6.43 8.94
N LEU A 416 24.38 -7.17 9.71
CA LEU A 416 23.17 -6.66 10.36
C LEU A 416 23.48 -5.52 11.33
N ARG A 417 24.54 -5.64 12.14
CA ARG A 417 24.95 -4.56 13.05
C ARG A 417 25.27 -3.26 12.31
N ARG A 418 25.96 -3.33 11.17
CA ARG A 418 26.26 -2.14 10.35
C ARG A 418 25.01 -1.54 9.73
N GLY A 419 24.10 -2.37 9.22
CA GLY A 419 22.88 -1.87 8.58
C GLY A 419 21.84 -1.33 9.56
N LEU A 420 21.70 -1.94 10.74
CA LEU A 420 20.72 -1.55 11.76
C LEU A 420 21.26 -0.52 12.76
N GLY A 421 22.58 -0.36 12.84
CA GLY A 421 23.23 0.46 13.86
C GLY A 421 23.25 -0.15 15.27
N VAL A 422 22.67 -1.35 15.45
CA VAL A 422 22.59 -2.04 16.75
C VAL A 422 22.90 -3.53 16.60
N GLU A 423 23.51 -4.10 17.63
CA GLU A 423 23.83 -5.54 17.69
C GLU A 423 22.56 -6.39 17.88
N VAL A 424 22.50 -7.48 17.12
CA VAL A 424 21.41 -8.48 17.14
C VAL A 424 21.99 -9.89 17.16
N ASP A 425 21.27 -10.83 17.78
CA ASP A 425 21.62 -12.24 17.74
C ASP A 425 21.19 -12.85 16.39
N VAL A 426 22.03 -13.69 15.80
CA VAL A 426 21.71 -14.37 14.52
C VAL A 426 21.57 -15.87 14.72
N VAL A 427 20.49 -16.44 14.19
CA VAL A 427 20.23 -17.88 14.11
C VAL A 427 20.09 -18.27 12.64
N LEU A 428 20.75 -19.33 12.21
CA LEU A 428 20.64 -19.88 10.87
C LEU A 428 19.80 -21.15 10.91
N VAL A 429 18.87 -21.29 9.96
CA VAL A 429 18.07 -22.49 9.75
C VAL A 429 18.11 -22.90 8.28
N GLU A 430 17.77 -24.14 7.99
CA GLU A 430 17.61 -24.64 6.61
C GLU A 430 16.42 -23.97 5.90
N PRO A 431 16.37 -24.01 4.55
CA PRO A 431 15.24 -23.46 3.79
C PRO A 431 13.90 -24.06 4.24
N GLY A 432 12.90 -23.20 4.44
CA GLY A 432 11.60 -23.54 5.03
C GLY A 432 11.56 -23.59 6.56
N GLY A 433 12.70 -23.41 7.25
CA GLY A 433 12.80 -23.43 8.71
C GLY A 433 12.06 -22.28 9.42
N THR A 434 11.78 -21.19 8.72
CA THR A 434 11.04 -20.04 9.27
C THR A 434 9.53 -20.10 9.02
N ALA A 435 9.06 -20.98 8.11
CA ALA A 435 7.68 -21.00 7.63
C ALA A 435 6.61 -21.02 8.74
N LYS A 436 6.87 -21.79 9.82
CA LYS A 436 5.96 -21.86 10.98
C LYS A 436 5.89 -20.53 11.74
N ALA A 437 7.00 -19.83 11.87
CA ALA A 437 7.09 -18.57 12.60
C ALA A 437 6.58 -17.38 11.77
N THR A 438 6.79 -17.41 10.45
CA THR A 438 6.33 -16.38 9.52
C THR A 438 4.86 -16.54 9.14
N GLU A 439 4.26 -17.72 9.37
CA GLU A 439 2.88 -18.06 8.95
C GLU A 439 2.65 -17.86 7.45
N ILE A 440 3.72 -17.99 6.64
CA ILE A 440 3.70 -17.70 5.19
C ILE A 440 2.74 -18.61 4.41
N GLU A 441 2.45 -19.81 4.94
CA GLU A 441 1.50 -20.75 4.34
C GLU A 441 0.04 -20.43 4.66
N THR A 442 -0.23 -19.62 5.68
CA THR A 442 -1.60 -19.35 6.18
C THR A 442 -2.00 -17.88 6.06
N ARG A 443 -1.06 -16.98 5.73
CA ARG A 443 -1.30 -15.53 5.64
C ARG A 443 -0.83 -14.95 4.33
N GLN A 444 -1.50 -13.88 3.92
CA GLN A 444 -1.17 -13.12 2.72
C GLN A 444 0.10 -12.27 2.88
N LYS A 445 0.47 -11.91 4.10
CA LYS A 445 1.73 -11.21 4.44
C LYS A 445 2.42 -11.96 5.58
N PRO A 446 3.70 -12.40 5.40
CA PRO A 446 4.43 -13.11 6.44
C PRO A 446 4.71 -12.22 7.66
N LEU A 447 4.70 -12.81 8.85
CA LEU A 447 5.12 -12.16 10.08
C LEU A 447 6.64 -11.97 10.08
N ARG A 448 7.08 -10.71 10.13
CA ARG A 448 8.52 -10.37 10.24
C ARG A 448 8.99 -10.07 11.67
N LEU A 449 8.05 -9.93 12.61
CA LEU A 449 8.33 -9.66 14.03
C LEU A 449 7.43 -10.51 14.94
N ILE A 450 8.04 -11.16 15.93
CA ILE A 450 7.39 -11.83 17.05
C ILE A 450 7.88 -11.15 18.34
N ASP A 451 7.01 -10.45 19.03
CA ASP A 451 7.35 -9.77 20.28
C ASP A 451 6.97 -10.63 21.50
N GLU A 452 7.98 -11.14 22.21
CA GLU A 452 7.81 -11.98 23.42
C GLU A 452 8.17 -11.23 24.70
N ARG A 453 8.26 -9.89 24.68
CA ARG A 453 8.60 -9.10 25.88
C ARG A 453 7.50 -9.09 26.95
N GLY A 454 6.35 -9.69 26.64
CA GLY A 454 5.15 -9.70 27.48
C GLY A 454 4.42 -8.37 27.37
N LEU A 455 3.24 -8.39 26.76
CA LEU A 455 2.22 -7.36 26.96
C LEU A 455 1.31 -7.78 28.12
#